data_AF-A0A828RUF8-F1
#
_entry.id   AF-A0A828RUF8-F1
#
_cell.length_a   1.000
_cell.length_b   1.000
_cell.length_c   1.000
_cell.angle_alpha   90.00
_cell.angle_beta   90.00
_cell.angle_gamma   90.00
#
_symmetry.space_group_name_H-M   'P 1'
#
loop_
_entity.id
_entity.type
_entity.pdbx_description
1 polymer ?
#
loop_
_entity_poly.entity_id
_entity_poly.type
_entity_poly.pdbx_seq_one_letter_code
_entity_poly.pdbx_strand_id
1 'polypeptide(L)'
;MDNALITVHQPKSPITEAYRTLETNLNFSSLDQEVKTLTITSPGISEGKSTTSANLAMTFSQTGKKTLLVDCDLRCPRLHQLFELPNSQGLSHVLCLKESLDEVK
;
A
#
# COMPACT_ATOMS: atom_id res chain seq x y z
N MET A 1 -7.61 -11.11 -6.68
CA MET A 1 -6.46 -10.32 -6.20
C MET A 1 -5.18 -10.98 -6.70
N ASP A 2 -4.23 -10.19 -7.21
CA ASP A 2 -2.99 -10.67 -7.83
C ASP A 2 -2.15 -11.54 -6.87
N ASN A 3 -1.47 -12.56 -7.40
CA ASN A 3 -0.56 -13.45 -6.66
C ASN A 3 0.61 -12.71 -5.99
N ALA A 4 0.92 -11.50 -6.43
CA ALA A 4 1.90 -10.61 -5.80
C ALA A 4 1.49 -10.19 -4.37
N LEU A 5 0.23 -10.33 -3.96
CA LEU A 5 -0.23 -10.12 -2.57
C LEU A 5 0.07 -11.35 -1.68
N ILE A 6 1.35 -11.64 -1.49
CA ILE A 6 1.86 -12.80 -0.74
C ILE A 6 1.36 -12.83 0.70
N THR A 7 1.22 -11.68 1.35
CA THR A 7 0.70 -11.55 2.73
C THR A 7 -0.75 -12.03 2.89
N VAL A 8 -1.51 -12.04 1.80
CA VAL A 8 -2.89 -12.56 1.74
C VAL A 8 -2.89 -14.03 1.35
N HIS A 9 -2.19 -14.38 0.27
CA HIS A 9 -2.23 -15.72 -0.32
C HIS A 9 -1.40 -16.75 0.43
N GLN A 10 -0.33 -16.32 1.10
CA GLN A 10 0.61 -17.18 1.82
C GLN A 10 0.91 -16.62 3.23
N PRO A 11 -0.08 -16.57 4.13
CA PRO A 11 0.01 -15.87 5.42
C PRO A 11 1.01 -16.48 6.42
N LYS A 12 1.49 -17.69 6.15
CA LYS A 12 2.49 -18.42 6.98
C LYS A 12 3.86 -18.53 6.31
N SER A 13 4.07 -17.86 5.17
CA SER A 13 5.35 -17.90 4.47
C SER A 13 6.42 -17.06 5.19
N PRO A 14 7.72 -17.39 5.02
CA PRO A 14 8.81 -16.54 5.50
C PRO A 14 8.76 -15.11 4.95
N ILE A 15 8.24 -14.93 3.72
CA ILE A 15 8.08 -13.61 3.10
C ILE A 15 7.05 -12.78 3.87
N THR A 16 5.91 -13.37 4.23
CA THR A 16 4.91 -12.69 5.07
C THR A 16 5.47 -12.32 6.43
N GLU A 17 6.30 -13.17 7.03
CA GLU A 17 6.94 -12.86 8.31
C GLU A 17 7.94 -11.70 8.20
N ALA A 18 8.62 -11.56 7.05
CA ALA A 18 9.46 -10.39 6.78
C ALA A 18 8.64 -9.09 6.72
N TYR A 19 7.42 -9.11 6.17
CA TYR A 19 6.53 -7.94 6.19
C TYR A 19 6.03 -7.61 7.61
N ARG A 20 5.72 -8.61 8.44
CA ARG A 20 5.37 -8.39 9.87
C ARG A 20 6.53 -7.80 10.66
N THR A 21 7.74 -8.28 10.40
CA THR A 21 8.96 -7.73 10.99
C THR A 21 9.15 -6.27 10.57
N LEU A 22 8.96 -5.95 9.29
CA LEU A 22 9.03 -4.57 8.79
C LEU A 22 7.97 -3.68 9.42
N GLU A 23 6.71 -4.12 9.50
CA GLU A 23 5.62 -3.40 10.16
C GLU A 23 5.94 -3.13 11.64
N THR A 24 6.44 -4.13 12.37
CA THR A 24 6.90 -3.99 13.75
C THR A 24 8.01 -2.95 13.86
N ASN A 25 9.04 -3.02 13.01
CA ASN A 25 10.15 -2.06 13.03
C ASN A 25 9.69 -0.62 12.75
N LEU A 26 8.72 -0.43 11.84
CA LEU A 26 8.13 0.88 11.55
C LEU A 26 7.29 1.40 12.73
N ASN A 27 6.53 0.54 13.41
CA ASN A 27 5.81 0.92 14.63
C ASN A 27 6.76 1.39 15.76
N PHE A 28 7.98 0.87 15.80
CA PHE A 28 9.01 1.24 16.78
C PHE A 28 10.05 2.25 16.27
N SER A 29 9.96 2.71 15.01
CA SER A 29 10.99 3.59 14.44
C SER A 29 10.99 5.00 15.02
N SER A 30 9.93 5.37 15.74
CA SER A 30 9.78 6.66 16.42
C SER A 30 9.21 6.41 17.81
N LEU A 31 10.06 6.60 18.82
CA LEU A 31 9.69 6.37 20.23
C LEU A 31 8.75 7.46 20.76
N ASP A 32 8.83 8.66 20.19
CA ASP A 32 8.12 9.85 20.70
C ASP A 32 6.85 10.17 19.89
N GLN A 33 6.73 9.69 18.65
CA GLN A 33 5.59 9.99 17.78
C GLN A 33 5.17 8.79 16.92
N GLU A 34 3.89 8.45 16.95
CA GLU A 34 3.33 7.41 16.07
C GLU A 34 3.45 7.83 14.60
N VAL A 35 4.06 6.97 13.77
CA VAL A 35 4.13 7.15 12.32
C VAL A 35 2.77 6.85 11.71
N LYS A 36 2.05 7.89 11.28
CA LYS A 36 0.70 7.77 10.68
C LYS A 36 0.70 7.83 9.15
N THR A 37 1.80 8.23 8.54
CA THR A 37 1.91 8.39 7.09
C THR A 37 3.30 7.95 6.66
N LEU A 38 3.35 7.11 5.63
CA LEU A 38 4.57 6.56 5.08
C LEU A 38 4.58 6.71 3.56
N THR A 39 5.69 7.21 3.01
CA THR A 39 5.94 7.23 1.57
C THR A 39 6.88 6.09 1.22
N ILE A 40 6.50 5.27 0.24
CA ILE A 40 7.34 4.18 -0.28
C ILE A 40 7.80 4.55 -1.69
N THR A 41 9.11 4.60 -1.90
CA THR A 41 9.73 4.95 -3.18
C THR A 41 10.92 4.04 -3.46
N SER A 42 11.41 4.06 -4.68
CA SER A 42 12.57 3.28 -5.11
C SER A 42 13.39 4.07 -6.16
N PRO A 43 14.72 3.85 -6.26
CA PRO A 43 15.57 4.51 -7.26
C PRO A 43 15.11 4.36 -8.72
N GLY A 44 14.44 3.27 -9.07
CA GLY A 44 14.07 2.92 -10.43
C GLY A 44 12.69 2.27 -10.60
N ILE A 45 12.32 2.04 -11.87
CA ILE A 45 11.12 1.30 -12.26
C ILE A 45 11.34 -0.19 -12.02
N SER A 46 10.28 -0.93 -11.69
CA SER A 46 10.31 -2.40 -11.50
C SER A 46 11.12 -2.92 -10.31
N GLU A 47 11.44 -2.07 -9.32
CA GLU A 47 12.12 -2.47 -8.08
C GLU A 47 11.18 -2.95 -6.98
N GLY A 48 9.92 -3.24 -7.32
CA GLY A 48 8.96 -3.82 -6.39
C GLY A 48 8.27 -2.84 -5.43
N LYS A 49 8.45 -1.51 -5.57
CA LYS A 49 7.80 -0.50 -4.69
C LYS A 49 6.29 -0.68 -4.54
N SER A 50 5.57 -0.98 -5.63
CA SER A 50 4.12 -1.21 -5.62
C SER A 50 3.75 -2.52 -4.91
N THR A 51 4.53 -3.58 -5.11
CA THR A 51 4.33 -4.87 -4.43
C THR A 51 4.60 -4.75 -2.93
N THR A 52 5.69 -4.09 -2.56
CA THR A 52 6.07 -3.85 -1.17
C THR A 52 5.04 -3.01 -0.44
N SER A 53 4.60 -1.89 -1.04
CA SER A 53 3.56 -1.04 -0.46
C SER A 53 2.24 -1.76 -0.27
N ALA A 54 1.80 -2.55 -1.25
CA ALA A 54 0.57 -3.32 -1.15
C ALA A 54 0.60 -4.38 -0.04
N ASN A 55 1.68 -5.18 0.04
CA ASN A 55 1.81 -6.21 1.07
C ASN A 55 2.00 -5.63 2.48
N LEU A 56 2.75 -4.53 2.61
CA LEU A 56 2.91 -3.86 3.88
C LEU A 56 1.58 -3.27 4.37
N ALA A 57 0.80 -2.64 3.48
CA ALA A 57 -0.53 -2.13 3.81
C ALA A 57 -1.48 -3.26 4.24
N MET A 58 -1.46 -4.41 3.55
CA MET A 58 -2.24 -5.58 3.98
C MET A 58 -1.82 -6.09 5.35
N THR A 59 -0.52 -6.05 5.66
CA THR A 59 0.00 -6.47 6.97
C THR A 59 -0.49 -5.54 8.08
N PHE A 60 -0.38 -4.22 7.92
CA PHE A 60 -0.97 -3.25 8.84
C PHE A 60 -2.49 -3.44 9.01
N SER A 61 -3.21 -3.69 7.92
CA SER A 61 -4.65 -3.95 7.99
C SER A 61 -4.97 -5.22 8.77
N GLN A 62 -4.18 -6.29 8.61
CA GLN A 62 -4.36 -7.56 9.30
C GLN A 62 -4.07 -7.46 10.81
N THR A 63 -3.22 -6.52 11.24
CA THR A 63 -2.99 -6.22 12.67
C THR A 63 -4.03 -5.26 13.26
N GLY A 64 -5.09 -4.94 12.51
CA GLY A 64 -6.24 -4.15 12.98
C GLY A 64 -6.09 -2.64 12.82
N LYS A 65 -5.01 -2.15 12.19
CA LYS A 65 -4.86 -0.72 11.88
C LYS A 65 -5.77 -0.34 10.72
N LYS A 66 -6.52 0.76 10.88
CA LYS A 66 -7.24 1.40 9.76
C LYS A 66 -6.23 1.92 8.75
N THR A 67 -6.08 1.20 7.65
CA THR A 67 -5.00 1.41 6.69
C THR A 67 -5.55 1.91 5.37
N LEU A 68 -5.04 3.03 4.89
CA LEU A 68 -5.30 3.56 3.55
C LEU A 68 -4.03 3.46 2.72
N LEU A 69 -4.14 2.82 1.56
CA LEU A 69 -3.07 2.75 0.58
C LEU A 69 -3.44 3.61 -0.62
N VAL A 70 -2.58 4.56 -0.99
CA VAL A 70 -2.82 5.52 -2.08
C VAL A 70 -1.76 5.34 -3.15
N ASP A 71 -2.18 5.15 -4.41
CA ASP A 71 -1.26 5.11 -5.55
C ASP A 71 -0.91 6.53 -6.00
N CYS A 72 0.27 7.00 -5.58
CA CYS A 72 0.80 8.31 -5.99
C CYS A 72 1.67 8.24 -7.26
N ASP A 73 1.84 7.07 -7.90
CA ASP A 73 2.54 6.95 -9.18
C ASP A 73 1.56 7.17 -10.34
N LEU A 74 1.28 8.43 -10.65
CA LEU A 74 0.35 8.80 -11.72
C LEU A 74 0.87 8.51 -13.14
N ARG A 75 2.15 8.15 -13.29
CA ARG A 75 2.75 7.85 -14.60
C ARG A 75 2.58 6.39 -14.96
N CYS A 76 2.78 5.50 -14.00
CA CYS A 76 2.65 4.06 -14.18
C CYS A 76 1.95 3.44 -12.97
N PRO A 77 0.64 3.74 -12.75
CA PRO A 77 -0.08 3.23 -11.58
C PRO A 77 -0.25 1.71 -11.68
N ARG A 78 -0.06 1.02 -10.56
CA ARG A 78 -0.05 -0.45 -10.51
C ARG A 78 -0.95 -1.02 -9.42
N LEU A 79 -1.33 -0.24 -8.42
CA LEU A 79 -2.08 -0.77 -7.28
C LEU A 79 -3.47 -1.26 -7.70
N HIS A 80 -4.17 -0.54 -8.58
CA HIS A 80 -5.47 -0.98 -9.09
C HIS A 80 -5.42 -2.38 -9.73
N GLN A 81 -4.31 -2.76 -10.36
CA GLN A 81 -4.13 -4.09 -10.97
C GLN A 81 -3.93 -5.15 -9.89
N LEU A 82 -3.11 -4.87 -8.87
CA LEU A 82 -2.86 -5.79 -7.75
C LEU A 82 -4.14 -6.12 -6.98
N PHE A 83 -4.99 -5.11 -6.79
CA PHE A 83 -6.26 -5.23 -6.05
C PHE A 83 -7.46 -5.57 -6.95
N GLU A 84 -7.26 -5.72 -8.27
CA GLU A 84 -8.32 -5.97 -9.25
C GLU A 84 -9.47 -4.93 -9.20
N LEU A 85 -9.09 -3.66 -9.05
CA LEU A 85 -10.00 -2.53 -9.00
C LEU A 85 -10.04 -1.77 -10.33
N PRO A 86 -11.18 -1.14 -10.68
CA PRO A 86 -11.21 -0.17 -11.76
C PRO A 86 -10.30 1.02 -11.43
N ASN A 87 -9.79 1.69 -12.47
CA ASN A 87 -8.95 2.89 -12.33
C ASN A 87 -9.48 4.05 -13.17
N SER A 88 -10.81 4.10 -13.37
CA SER A 88 -11.50 5.17 -14.11
C SER A 88 -11.63 6.45 -13.29
N GLN A 89 -11.58 6.34 -11.96
CA GLN A 89 -11.55 7.45 -11.01
C GLN A 89 -10.49 7.13 -9.96
N GLY A 90 -9.86 8.16 -9.38
CA GLY A 90 -8.76 7.96 -8.44
C GLY A 90 -8.14 9.27 -7.99
N LEU A 91 -6.93 9.20 -7.44
CA LEU A 91 -6.23 10.36 -6.85
C LEU A 91 -6.16 11.57 -7.79
N SER A 92 -5.90 11.35 -9.08
CA SER A 92 -5.83 12.43 -10.08
C SER A 92 -7.16 13.18 -10.24
N HIS A 93 -8.30 12.50 -10.10
CA HIS A 93 -9.62 13.11 -10.24
C HIS A 93 -9.93 13.99 -9.03
N VAL A 94 -9.64 13.50 -7.82
CA VAL A 94 -9.78 14.28 -6.58
C VAL A 94 -8.92 15.55 -6.65
N LEU A 95 -7.65 15.42 -7.07
CA LEU A 95 -6.72 16.55 -7.09
C LEU A 95 -7.00 17.56 -8.21
N CYS A 96 -7.38 17.10 -9.41
CA CYS A 96 -7.49 17.96 -10.59
C CYS A 96 -8.94 18.36 -10.93
N LEU A 97 -9.91 17.49 -10.68
CA LEU A 97 -11.32 17.67 -11.05
C LEU A 97 -12.22 17.99 -9.86
N LYS A 98 -11.69 17.98 -8.63
CA LYS A 98 -12.41 18.28 -7.38
C LYS A 98 -13.64 17.40 -7.16
N GLU A 99 -13.60 16.17 -7.67
CA GLU A 99 -14.58 15.14 -7.30
C GLU A 99 -14.47 14.86 -5.81
N SER A 100 -15.61 14.55 -5.16
CA SER A 100 -15.61 14.28 -3.72
C SER A 100 -14.84 12.99 -3.43
N LEU A 101 -14.13 12.94 -2.30
CA LEU A 101 -13.50 11.70 -1.82
C LEU A 101 -14.52 10.57 -1.62
N ASP A 102 -15.78 10.90 -1.34
CA ASP A 102 -16.85 9.92 -1.16
C ASP A 102 -17.33 9.31 -2.49
N GLU A 103 -17.04 9.96 -3.61
CA GLU A 103 -17.45 9.54 -4.96
C GLU A 103 -16.42 8.62 -5.61
N VAL A 104 -15.15 8.72 -5.18
CA VAL A 104 -14.03 7.95 -5.71
C VAL A 104 -13.83 6.68 -4.88
N LYS A 105 -14.02 5.52 -5.52
CA LYS A 105 -13.91 4.19 -4.89
C LYS A 105 -12.56 3.53 -5.13
#